data_AF-A0A3M6Y7T2-F1
#
_entry.id   AF-A0A3M6Y7T2-F1
#
_cell.length_a   1.000
_cell.length_b   1.000
_cell.length_c   1.000
_cell.angle_alpha   90.00
_cell.angle_beta   90.00
_cell.angle_gamma   90.00
#
_symmetry.space_group_name_H-M   'P 1'
#
loop_
_entity.id
_entity.type
_entity.pdbx_description
1 polymer ?
#
loop_
_entity_poly.entity_id
_entity_poly.type
_entity_poly.pdbx_seq_one_letter_code
_entity_poly.pdbx_strand_id
1 'polypeptide(L)'
;MATTATMTNGTSLPALGLLGEHQEMSPSRYEIMRQNLQKDRDIFSEPATPTGGRTSSLGLALQKSQGARALARSSSRQMSTSSRRSSFMSNHRQKMSSEHFAQAEKSFMSLMDLMTGASKEAGSLREYWSRLISDREAFDKERESLVVQIDEMTASMERMEIEQESQRQHVGDRKQEVARLLNELSIAAATITELRKKLSDRETSTHHEKTEITEIRSSMIRAQNDYEKLQSQFDGAHSRLRTTEEEHTRTREEVEKYRSDYRSVSRELADLKSRNGDLQTSLESSSLEVRTLTERTRAWELEKANLLAEKDRMLYDVRKHSSKADDLSHELNEVNDKYTRLQRELHHTKETLRTTELDRDEQASNVDNFRRELRDKSLELERVEAQHSDISIKLEQETRTVATKDELLMERDSQITSLQQRLNSKSDETRHAIIERDQYRDDLERERQTVNDHRHKVTTLEARLTETETRLTN
;
A
#
# COMPACT_ATOMS: atom_id res chain seq x y z
N MET A 1 19.10 -17.71 -20.32
CA MET A 1 17.96 -18.61 -20.05
C MET A 1 17.33 -18.16 -18.74
N ALA A 2 16.00 -18.09 -18.66
CA ALA A 2 15.29 -17.60 -17.48
C ALA A 2 14.17 -18.58 -17.11
N THR A 3 14.02 -18.88 -15.82
CA THR A 3 12.97 -19.76 -15.28
C THR A 3 11.99 -18.92 -14.48
N THR A 4 10.94 -18.44 -15.14
CA THR A 4 9.82 -17.72 -14.51
C THR A 4 8.90 -18.70 -13.79
N ALA A 5 8.88 -18.64 -12.45
CA ALA A 5 7.95 -19.43 -11.63
C ALA A 5 6.67 -18.62 -11.35
N THR A 6 5.67 -18.75 -12.20
CA THR A 6 4.32 -18.19 -11.97
C THR A 6 3.57 -19.05 -10.94
N MET A 7 3.29 -18.48 -9.77
CA MET A 7 2.36 -19.05 -8.80
C MET A 7 1.11 -18.17 -8.71
N THR A 8 -0.04 -18.74 -9.05
CA THR A 8 -1.34 -18.05 -9.14
C THR A 8 -2.13 -18.15 -7.84
N ASN A 9 -2.82 -17.08 -7.46
CA ASN A 9 -3.71 -17.06 -6.31
C ASN A 9 -4.84 -18.11 -6.44
N GLY A 10 -5.17 -18.76 -5.32
CA GLY A 10 -6.21 -19.80 -5.23
C GLY A 10 -7.02 -19.69 -3.94
N THR A 11 -7.59 -18.52 -3.66
CA THR A 11 -8.48 -18.30 -2.50
C THR A 11 -9.80 -19.06 -2.66
N SER A 12 -10.00 -20.12 -1.88
CA SER A 12 -11.29 -20.79 -1.73
C SER A 12 -11.98 -20.38 -0.42
N LEU A 13 -13.10 -19.67 -0.53
CA LEU A 13 -14.10 -19.50 0.53
C LEU A 13 -15.41 -20.17 0.09
N PRO A 14 -16.23 -20.71 1.01
CA PRO A 14 -17.37 -21.55 0.67
C PRO A 14 -18.52 -20.75 0.00
N ALA A 15 -19.24 -21.42 -0.90
CA ALA A 15 -20.36 -20.82 -1.61
C ALA A 15 -21.62 -20.71 -0.74
N LEU A 16 -22.42 -19.66 -1.01
CA LEU A 16 -23.70 -19.39 -0.34
C LEU A 16 -24.77 -20.43 -0.75
N GLY A 17 -25.25 -21.22 0.22
CA GLY A 17 -26.54 -21.90 0.11
C GLY A 17 -27.65 -20.97 0.61
N LEU A 18 -28.56 -20.54 -0.27
CA LEU A 18 -29.57 -19.51 0.05
C LEU A 18 -31.00 -20.00 -0.27
N LEU A 19 -31.45 -20.96 0.53
CA LEU A 19 -32.85 -21.26 0.81
C LEU A 19 -32.99 -21.47 2.33
N GLY A 20 -34.11 -21.15 2.96
CA GLY A 20 -35.32 -20.56 2.37
C GLY A 20 -36.53 -20.55 3.30
N GLU A 21 -36.33 -20.69 4.61
CA GLU A 21 -37.39 -20.88 5.59
C GLU A 21 -37.33 -19.77 6.65
N HIS A 22 -38.27 -18.82 6.55
CA HIS A 22 -38.57 -17.88 7.62
C HIS A 22 -39.97 -18.19 8.19
N GLN A 23 -39.98 -18.51 9.48
CA GLN A 23 -40.85 -17.82 10.42
C GLN A 23 -42.33 -18.25 10.48
N GLU A 24 -42.59 -19.45 10.97
CA GLU A 24 -43.84 -19.77 11.69
C GLU A 24 -43.94 -18.96 13.00
N MET A 25 -44.32 -17.70 12.89
CA MET A 25 -44.76 -16.90 14.05
C MET A 25 -46.23 -17.17 14.34
N SER A 26 -46.51 -17.82 15.48
CA SER A 26 -47.85 -17.85 16.07
C SER A 26 -48.24 -16.50 16.65
N PRO A 27 -49.45 -15.99 16.37
CA PRO A 27 -50.09 -14.95 17.15
C PRO A 27 -51.49 -15.39 17.59
N SER A 28 -51.61 -16.55 18.26
CA SER A 28 -52.86 -16.97 18.92
C SER A 28 -53.12 -16.18 20.21
N ARG A 29 -53.27 -14.84 20.06
CA ARG A 29 -53.73 -13.89 21.07
C ARG A 29 -54.34 -12.67 20.37
N TYR A 30 -55.67 -12.63 20.27
CA TYR A 30 -56.53 -11.45 20.48
C TYR A 30 -58.00 -11.77 20.15
N GLU A 31 -58.55 -12.84 20.75
CA GLU A 31 -59.96 -13.19 20.59
C GLU A 31 -60.87 -12.31 21.48
N ILE A 32 -61.08 -11.09 20.98
CA ILE A 32 -62.24 -10.20 21.15
C ILE A 32 -63.02 -10.37 22.47
N MET A 33 -62.50 -9.78 23.55
CA MET A 33 -63.30 -9.46 24.75
C MET A 33 -63.28 -7.96 25.06
N ARG A 34 -64.11 -7.20 24.33
CA ARG A 34 -64.88 -6.03 24.80
C ARG A 34 -65.46 -5.26 23.61
N GLN A 35 -66.79 -5.21 23.52
CA GLN A 35 -67.47 -4.01 23.05
C GLN A 35 -68.81 -3.90 23.77
N ASN A 36 -69.10 -2.73 24.35
CA ASN A 36 -70.35 -2.47 25.06
C ASN A 36 -70.61 -0.94 25.09
N LEU A 37 -71.89 -0.57 25.18
CA LEU A 37 -72.48 0.78 25.18
C LEU A 37 -72.62 1.50 23.82
N GLN A 38 -73.90 1.67 23.44
CA GLN A 38 -74.53 2.93 22.99
C GLN A 38 -74.26 3.40 21.53
N LYS A 39 -75.22 3.99 20.80
CA LYS A 39 -76.53 4.55 21.21
C LYS A 39 -77.53 4.69 20.02
N ASP A 40 -78.83 4.74 20.38
CA ASP A 40 -79.92 5.54 19.76
C ASP A 40 -80.44 5.28 18.31
N ARG A 41 -81.79 5.11 18.22
CA ARG A 41 -82.74 5.45 17.11
C ARG A 41 -82.79 4.51 15.87
N ASP A 42 -83.95 4.29 15.19
CA ASP A 42 -85.36 4.67 15.47
C ASP A 42 -86.38 3.86 14.60
N ILE A 43 -87.65 3.79 15.07
CA ILE A 43 -88.92 3.81 14.29
C ILE A 43 -89.41 2.58 13.45
N PHE A 44 -90.71 2.24 13.64
CA PHE A 44 -91.63 1.32 12.89
C PHE A 44 -91.28 -0.20 12.85
N SER A 45 -92.23 -1.16 12.92
CA SER A 45 -93.72 -1.10 12.99
C SER A 45 -94.35 -2.36 13.64
N GLU A 46 -95.64 -2.23 14.04
CA GLU A 46 -96.68 -3.27 14.28
C GLU A 46 -96.50 -4.43 15.30
N PRO A 47 -97.43 -4.54 16.28
CA PRO A 47 -97.69 -5.76 17.06
C PRO A 47 -99.11 -6.33 16.82
N ALA A 48 -99.25 -7.66 16.75
CA ALA A 48 -100.53 -8.34 16.59
C ALA A 48 -101.19 -8.78 17.92
N THR A 49 -102.52 -8.66 17.97
CA THR A 49 -103.46 -9.15 19.01
C THR A 49 -104.46 -10.12 18.34
N PRO A 50 -105.36 -10.88 19.03
CA PRO A 50 -105.94 -10.60 20.36
C PRO A 50 -106.22 -11.78 21.33
N THR A 51 -106.59 -11.41 22.56
CA THR A 51 -107.47 -12.17 23.46
C THR A 51 -108.81 -11.42 23.61
N GLY A 52 -109.90 -12.08 24.02
CA GLY A 52 -111.23 -11.45 24.03
C GLY A 52 -112.25 -12.04 25.03
N GLY A 53 -113.15 -11.17 25.53
CA GLY A 53 -114.12 -11.43 26.61
C GLY A 53 -113.71 -10.72 27.91
N ARG A 54 -114.16 -9.51 28.29
CA ARG A 54 -115.53 -8.91 28.38
C ARG A 54 -116.43 -9.67 29.37
N THR A 55 -117.14 -9.09 30.35
CA THR A 55 -117.29 -7.68 30.86
C THR A 55 -117.93 -7.76 32.27
N SER A 56 -118.04 -6.76 33.16
CA SER A 56 -117.72 -5.30 33.18
C SER A 56 -117.56 -4.81 34.63
N SER A 57 -117.30 -3.51 34.86
CA SER A 57 -117.05 -2.88 36.17
C SER A 57 -118.29 -2.47 36.98
N LEU A 58 -118.10 -2.25 38.29
CA LEU A 58 -119.05 -1.61 39.21
C LEU A 58 -119.24 -0.10 38.92
N GLY A 59 -120.39 0.44 39.32
CA GLY A 59 -120.67 1.88 39.38
C GLY A 59 -121.81 2.19 40.35
N LEU A 60 -121.65 3.21 41.19
CA LEU A 60 -122.65 3.64 42.18
C LEU A 60 -123.61 4.69 41.59
N ALA A 61 -124.92 4.50 41.78
CA ALA A 61 -125.93 5.54 41.58
C ALA A 61 -127.14 5.31 42.51
N LEU A 62 -127.86 6.37 42.85
CA LEU A 62 -128.84 6.42 43.94
C LEU A 62 -130.16 7.06 43.48
N GLN A 63 -131.29 6.33 43.45
CA GLN A 63 -132.62 6.94 43.66
C GLN A 63 -133.83 5.98 43.86
N LYS A 64 -134.65 6.32 44.87
CA LYS A 64 -136.13 6.30 44.94
C LYS A 64 -137.02 5.15 44.39
N SER A 65 -137.53 4.36 45.34
CA SER A 65 -138.96 4.26 45.73
C SER A 65 -140.02 3.45 44.93
N GLN A 66 -140.97 2.88 45.71
CA GLN A 66 -142.22 2.16 45.34
C GLN A 66 -142.05 0.70 44.86
N GLY A 67 -142.84 -0.30 45.30
CA GLY A 67 -143.88 -0.32 46.34
C GLY A 67 -144.63 -1.68 46.46
N ALA A 68 -145.54 -1.81 47.45
CA ALA A 68 -146.50 -2.93 47.72
C ALA A 68 -145.93 -4.27 48.31
N ARG A 69 -146.40 -4.76 49.49
CA ARG A 69 -147.54 -5.69 49.82
C ARG A 69 -147.19 -7.21 49.74
N ALA A 70 -147.64 -8.15 50.60
CA ALA A 70 -148.37 -8.12 51.91
C ALA A 70 -148.50 -9.55 52.58
N LEU A 71 -149.09 -9.62 53.80
CA LEU A 71 -149.74 -10.79 54.50
C LEU A 71 -148.87 -11.88 55.23
N ALA A 72 -149.31 -12.66 56.26
CA ALA A 72 -150.34 -12.51 57.35
C ALA A 72 -150.47 -13.71 58.39
N ARG A 73 -150.92 -13.44 59.65
CA ARG A 73 -151.81 -14.16 60.65
C ARG A 73 -151.66 -15.69 60.99
N SER A 74 -152.00 -16.30 62.16
CA SER A 74 -152.60 -16.00 63.52
C SER A 74 -154.14 -16.15 63.77
N SER A 75 -154.71 -16.73 64.87
CA SER A 75 -154.30 -17.68 65.98
C SER A 75 -155.46 -18.01 67.01
N SER A 76 -155.28 -18.96 67.97
CA SER A 76 -155.91 -19.07 69.36
C SER A 76 -157.29 -19.78 69.71
N ARG A 77 -157.54 -20.16 71.01
CA ARG A 77 -158.81 -20.18 71.88
C ARG A 77 -160.00 -21.22 71.65
N GLN A 78 -160.98 -21.61 72.54
CA GLN A 78 -161.35 -21.50 74.02
C GLN A 78 -162.61 -22.38 74.53
N MET A 79 -162.79 -22.60 75.88
CA MET A 79 -164.05 -22.85 76.74
C MET A 79 -164.88 -24.19 76.71
N SER A 80 -165.94 -24.51 77.54
CA SER A 80 -166.20 -24.54 79.04
C SER A 80 -167.64 -25.01 79.53
N THR A 81 -167.81 -25.55 80.78
CA THR A 81 -169.05 -25.64 81.69
C THR A 81 -170.33 -26.48 81.32
N SER A 82 -171.41 -26.81 82.13
CA SER A 82 -171.79 -27.08 83.58
C SER A 82 -173.35 -27.48 83.68
N SER A 83 -174.20 -27.74 84.73
CA SER A 83 -174.24 -27.92 86.24
C SER A 83 -175.65 -28.37 86.84
N ARG A 84 -175.78 -28.78 88.14
CA ARG A 84 -176.94 -28.69 89.16
C ARG A 84 -178.16 -29.69 89.36
N ARG A 85 -178.66 -29.81 90.66
CA ARG A 85 -180.04 -30.10 91.28
C ARG A 85 -180.63 -31.58 91.39
N SER A 86 -181.73 -31.98 92.12
CA SER A 86 -182.49 -31.76 93.45
C SER A 86 -183.92 -32.46 93.47
N SER A 87 -184.77 -32.81 94.49
CA SER A 87 -184.90 -32.91 96.00
C SER A 87 -186.35 -33.42 96.49
N PHE A 88 -186.70 -33.52 97.81
CA PHE A 88 -188.07 -33.70 98.51
C PHE A 88 -188.75 -35.13 98.68
N MET A 89 -189.77 -35.50 99.53
CA MET A 89 -190.39 -35.11 100.88
C MET A 89 -191.60 -36.04 101.40
N SER A 90 -192.05 -36.00 102.70
CA SER A 90 -193.50 -36.03 103.24
C SER A 90 -194.09 -37.07 104.30
N ASN A 91 -194.46 -36.59 105.54
CA ASN A 91 -195.65 -36.85 106.47
C ASN A 91 -196.04 -38.27 107.04
N HIS A 92 -197.00 -38.61 107.98
CA HIS A 92 -198.07 -38.06 108.93
C HIS A 92 -198.59 -39.21 109.93
N ARG A 93 -199.48 -39.21 110.99
CA ARG A 93 -200.16 -38.30 112.00
C ARG A 93 -201.05 -39.03 113.11
N GLN A 94 -201.19 -38.51 114.36
CA GLN A 94 -202.27 -38.73 115.44
C GLN A 94 -202.45 -40.17 116.09
N LYS A 95 -203.25 -40.50 117.16
CA LYS A 95 -204.35 -39.95 118.08
C LYS A 95 -204.41 -40.73 119.48
N MET A 96 -205.34 -40.78 120.49
CA MET A 96 -206.72 -40.27 120.86
C MET A 96 -207.05 -40.03 122.41
N SER A 97 -207.92 -40.81 123.12
CA SER A 97 -208.64 -40.55 124.44
C SER A 97 -208.74 -41.80 125.38
N SER A 98 -209.09 -41.83 126.69
CA SER A 98 -209.45 -40.88 127.79
C SER A 98 -209.33 -41.53 129.20
N GLU A 99 -209.52 -40.75 130.29
CA GLU A 99 -209.48 -41.12 131.74
C GLU A 99 -208.09 -41.48 132.35
N HIS A 100 -207.90 -41.32 133.67
CA HIS A 100 -207.63 -40.00 134.28
C HIS A 100 -206.59 -40.09 135.42
N PHE A 101 -205.79 -39.02 135.56
CA PHE A 101 -204.84 -38.69 136.65
C PHE A 101 -203.67 -39.67 136.92
N ALA A 102 -203.90 -40.96 137.18
CA ALA A 102 -202.85 -41.90 137.59
C ALA A 102 -201.81 -42.24 136.52
N GLN A 103 -202.10 -41.98 135.23
CA GLN A 103 -201.23 -42.39 134.12
C GLN A 103 -200.21 -41.32 133.68
N ALA A 104 -200.36 -40.07 134.13
CA ALA A 104 -199.48 -38.96 133.72
C ALA A 104 -198.04 -39.10 134.24
N GLU A 105 -197.88 -39.62 135.46
CA GLU A 105 -196.58 -39.81 136.12
C GLU A 105 -195.70 -40.82 135.37
N LYS A 106 -196.32 -41.89 134.82
CA LYS A 106 -195.62 -42.93 134.06
C LYS A 106 -195.10 -42.45 132.71
N SER A 107 -195.80 -41.52 132.06
CA SER A 107 -195.35 -40.92 130.79
C SER A 107 -194.17 -39.95 130.92
N PHE A 108 -193.95 -39.35 132.11
CA PHE A 108 -192.85 -38.40 132.30
C PHE A 108 -191.48 -39.12 132.28
N MET A 109 -191.41 -40.34 132.84
CA MET A 109 -190.17 -41.13 132.89
C MET A 109 -189.69 -41.56 131.49
N SER A 110 -190.59 -42.05 130.62
CA SER A 110 -190.21 -42.47 129.26
C SER A 110 -189.67 -41.32 128.38
N LEU A 111 -190.00 -40.07 128.70
CA LEU A 111 -189.45 -38.90 127.99
C LEU A 111 -188.01 -38.59 128.43
N MET A 112 -187.67 -38.86 129.70
CA MET A 112 -186.34 -38.60 130.27
C MET A 112 -185.30 -39.58 129.72
N ASP A 113 -185.65 -40.86 129.58
CA ASP A 113 -184.80 -41.88 128.94
C ASP A 113 -184.53 -41.55 127.47
N LEU A 114 -185.51 -41.02 126.73
CA LEU A 114 -185.34 -40.67 125.32
C LEU A 114 -184.36 -39.49 125.13
N MET A 115 -184.43 -38.46 125.97
CA MET A 115 -183.49 -37.33 125.91
C MET A 115 -182.06 -37.73 126.29
N THR A 116 -181.88 -38.62 127.28
CA THR A 116 -180.55 -39.11 127.67
C THR A 116 -179.95 -40.05 126.62
N GLY A 117 -180.78 -40.79 125.87
CA GLY A 117 -180.37 -41.49 124.65
C GLY A 117 -179.82 -40.55 123.57
N ALA A 118 -180.62 -39.57 123.14
CA ALA A 118 -180.24 -38.62 122.10
C ALA A 118 -178.97 -37.80 122.44
N SER A 119 -178.77 -37.48 123.73
CA SER A 119 -177.57 -36.80 124.22
C SER A 119 -176.27 -37.58 124.00
N LYS A 120 -176.31 -38.93 123.98
CA LYS A 120 -175.12 -39.77 123.76
C LYS A 120 -174.72 -39.86 122.28
N GLU A 121 -175.66 -40.00 121.36
CA GLU A 121 -175.37 -40.05 119.92
C GLU A 121 -174.82 -38.71 119.38
N ALA A 122 -175.29 -37.58 119.92
CA ALA A 122 -174.72 -36.27 119.63
C ALA A 122 -173.23 -36.16 120.03
N GLY A 123 -172.82 -36.90 121.07
CA GLY A 123 -171.43 -36.98 121.53
C GLY A 123 -170.54 -37.78 120.55
N SER A 124 -170.95 -38.99 120.17
CA SER A 124 -170.14 -39.85 119.30
C SER A 124 -169.97 -39.29 117.89
N LEU A 125 -171.00 -38.63 117.33
CA LEU A 125 -170.89 -37.92 116.05
C LEU A 125 -169.85 -36.80 116.09
N ARG A 126 -169.81 -36.01 117.17
CA ARG A 126 -168.81 -34.94 117.34
C ARG A 126 -167.39 -35.49 117.39
N GLU A 127 -167.19 -36.62 118.06
CA GLU A 127 -165.89 -37.29 118.16
C GLU A 127 -165.43 -37.87 116.82
N TYR A 128 -166.35 -38.45 116.03
CA TYR A 128 -166.06 -38.95 114.68
C TYR A 128 -165.70 -37.82 113.70
N TRP A 129 -166.40 -36.68 113.76
CA TRP A 129 -166.03 -35.48 113.00
C TRP A 129 -164.66 -34.92 113.43
N SER A 130 -164.32 -34.96 114.71
CA SER A 130 -163.00 -34.53 115.21
C SER A 130 -161.87 -35.42 114.69
N ARG A 131 -162.08 -36.73 114.58
CA ARG A 131 -161.13 -37.64 113.90
C ARG A 131 -160.98 -37.28 112.42
N LEU A 132 -162.08 -37.16 111.69
CA LEU A 132 -162.04 -36.91 110.23
C LEU A 132 -161.39 -35.55 109.89
N ILE A 133 -161.50 -34.55 110.77
CA ILE A 133 -160.73 -33.30 110.67
C ILE A 133 -159.23 -33.54 110.92
N SER A 134 -158.87 -34.30 111.97
CA SER A 134 -157.46 -34.65 112.26
C SER A 134 -156.80 -35.47 111.15
N ASP A 135 -157.52 -36.42 110.56
CA ASP A 135 -157.04 -37.25 109.45
C ASP A 135 -156.84 -36.40 108.19
N ARG A 136 -157.78 -35.49 107.90
CA ARG A 136 -157.61 -34.51 106.83
C ARG A 136 -156.41 -33.60 107.07
N GLU A 137 -156.24 -33.08 108.29
CA GLU A 137 -155.08 -32.25 108.62
C GLU A 137 -153.76 -33.03 108.51
N ALA A 138 -153.76 -34.34 108.77
CA ALA A 138 -152.60 -35.19 108.55
C ALA A 138 -152.29 -35.33 107.03
N PHE A 139 -153.29 -35.57 106.19
CA PHE A 139 -153.11 -35.63 104.73
C PHE A 139 -152.76 -34.27 104.10
N ASP A 140 -153.29 -33.15 104.63
CA ASP A 140 -152.91 -31.80 104.21
C ASP A 140 -151.42 -31.55 104.53
N LYS A 141 -150.92 -31.97 105.71
CA LYS A 141 -149.50 -31.91 106.11
C LYS A 141 -148.61 -32.88 105.33
N GLU A 142 -149.07 -34.10 105.05
CA GLU A 142 -148.34 -35.08 104.25
C GLU A 142 -148.17 -34.59 102.80
N ARG A 143 -149.22 -34.00 102.20
CA ARG A 143 -149.14 -33.37 100.88
C ARG A 143 -148.15 -32.20 100.90
N GLU A 144 -148.18 -31.33 101.92
CA GLU A 144 -147.20 -30.25 102.05
C GLU A 144 -145.77 -30.78 102.16
N SER A 145 -145.53 -31.85 102.94
CA SER A 145 -144.22 -32.51 103.03
C SER A 145 -143.79 -33.13 101.69
N LEU A 146 -144.70 -33.72 100.93
CA LEU A 146 -144.41 -34.29 99.60
C LEU A 146 -144.17 -33.21 98.55
N VAL A 147 -144.86 -32.06 98.61
CA VAL A 147 -144.57 -30.90 97.75
C VAL A 147 -143.18 -30.35 98.06
N VAL A 148 -142.82 -30.15 99.33
CA VAL A 148 -141.47 -29.73 99.72
C VAL A 148 -140.42 -30.74 99.25
N GLN A 149 -140.67 -32.05 99.38
CA GLN A 149 -139.75 -33.08 98.88
C GLN A 149 -139.61 -33.06 97.35
N ILE A 150 -140.70 -32.79 96.61
CA ILE A 150 -140.67 -32.63 95.14
C ILE A 150 -139.90 -31.36 94.75
N ASP A 151 -140.10 -30.25 95.45
CA ASP A 151 -139.38 -28.99 95.21
C ASP A 151 -137.88 -29.14 95.53
N GLU A 152 -137.53 -29.79 96.64
CA GLU A 152 -136.14 -30.11 96.99
C GLU A 152 -135.48 -31.04 95.96
N MET A 153 -136.19 -32.09 95.51
CA MET A 153 -135.66 -33.04 94.53
C MET A 153 -135.53 -32.37 93.15
N THR A 154 -136.50 -31.54 92.74
CA THR A 154 -136.45 -30.74 91.50
C THR A 154 -135.30 -29.76 91.54
N ALA A 155 -135.13 -28.99 92.62
CA ALA A 155 -133.99 -28.11 92.80
C ALA A 155 -132.67 -28.88 92.86
N SER A 156 -132.63 -30.13 93.35
CA SER A 156 -131.42 -30.97 93.30
C SER A 156 -131.08 -31.39 91.86
N MET A 157 -132.10 -31.70 91.05
CA MET A 157 -131.96 -32.03 89.63
C MET A 157 -131.54 -30.81 88.81
N GLU A 158 -132.14 -29.64 89.01
CA GLU A 158 -131.74 -28.38 88.36
C GLU A 158 -130.29 -27.99 88.71
N ARG A 159 -129.87 -28.14 89.97
CA ARG A 159 -128.47 -27.94 90.38
C ARG A 159 -127.52 -28.92 89.69
N MET A 160 -127.91 -30.19 89.56
CA MET A 160 -127.13 -31.21 88.84
C MET A 160 -127.07 -30.94 87.33
N GLU A 161 -128.13 -30.41 86.72
CA GLU A 161 -128.16 -30.05 85.30
C GLU A 161 -127.30 -28.81 85.01
N ILE A 162 -127.36 -27.78 85.87
CA ILE A 162 -126.47 -26.61 85.83
C ILE A 162 -125.01 -27.04 86.02
N GLU A 163 -124.73 -27.94 86.98
CA GLU A 163 -123.38 -28.46 87.17
C GLU A 163 -122.92 -29.24 85.93
N GLN A 164 -123.75 -30.15 85.40
CA GLN A 164 -123.41 -30.91 84.19
C GLN A 164 -123.15 -30.01 82.99
N GLU A 165 -123.93 -28.94 82.80
CA GLU A 165 -123.72 -27.98 81.71
C GLU A 165 -122.44 -27.15 81.91
N SER A 166 -122.13 -26.73 83.15
CA SER A 166 -120.84 -26.10 83.46
C SER A 166 -119.65 -27.05 83.21
N GLN A 167 -119.80 -28.34 83.51
CA GLN A 167 -118.80 -29.37 83.21
C GLN A 167 -118.68 -29.61 81.69
N ARG A 168 -119.79 -29.61 80.94
CA ARG A 168 -119.81 -29.70 79.47
C ARG A 168 -119.07 -28.53 78.83
N GLN A 169 -119.31 -27.30 79.31
CA GLN A 169 -118.65 -26.08 78.83
C GLN A 169 -117.15 -26.11 79.15
N HIS A 170 -116.76 -26.39 80.40
CA HIS A 170 -115.34 -26.53 80.78
C HIS A 170 -114.61 -27.66 80.03
N VAL A 171 -115.29 -28.76 79.69
CA VAL A 171 -114.76 -29.81 78.80
C VAL A 171 -114.67 -29.33 77.34
N GLY A 172 -115.59 -28.48 76.89
CA GLY A 172 -115.53 -27.78 75.61
C GLY A 172 -114.31 -26.85 75.51
N ASP A 173 -114.16 -25.95 76.48
CA ASP A 173 -113.03 -25.01 76.58
C ASP A 173 -111.69 -25.76 76.61
N ARG A 174 -111.60 -26.83 77.41
CA ARG A 174 -110.38 -27.67 77.46
C ARG A 174 -110.12 -28.43 76.16
N LYS A 175 -111.15 -28.84 75.41
CA LYS A 175 -110.98 -29.40 74.06
C LYS A 175 -110.50 -28.35 73.07
N GLN A 176 -111.04 -27.12 73.14
CA GLN A 176 -110.62 -26.00 72.28
C GLN A 176 -109.18 -25.57 72.59
N GLU A 177 -108.79 -25.52 73.86
CA GLU A 177 -107.42 -25.22 74.28
C GLU A 177 -106.43 -26.32 73.88
N VAL A 178 -106.80 -27.61 74.03
CA VAL A 178 -105.98 -28.73 73.51
C VAL A 178 -105.86 -28.65 71.98
N ALA A 179 -106.92 -28.28 71.26
CA ALA A 179 -106.85 -28.07 69.81
C ALA A 179 -105.95 -26.87 69.43
N ARG A 180 -106.00 -25.77 70.18
CA ARG A 180 -105.11 -24.61 70.02
C ARG A 180 -103.64 -25.01 70.21
N LEU A 181 -103.34 -25.70 71.32
CA LEU A 181 -101.99 -26.16 71.65
C LEU A 181 -101.47 -27.20 70.65
N LEU A 182 -102.31 -28.11 70.14
CA LEU A 182 -101.93 -29.04 69.07
C LEU A 182 -101.64 -28.32 67.75
N ASN A 183 -102.42 -27.28 67.41
CA ASN A 183 -102.17 -26.47 66.22
C ASN A 183 -100.87 -25.64 66.36
N GLU A 184 -100.63 -25.04 67.52
CA GLU A 184 -99.38 -24.32 67.81
C GLU A 184 -98.16 -25.25 67.83
N LEU A 185 -98.29 -26.47 68.37
CA LEU A 185 -97.26 -27.50 68.30
C LEU A 185 -96.99 -27.95 66.85
N SER A 186 -98.02 -28.06 66.02
CA SER A 186 -97.89 -28.35 64.58
C SER A 186 -97.15 -27.24 63.83
N ILE A 187 -97.49 -25.98 64.10
CA ILE A 187 -96.79 -24.80 63.55
C ILE A 187 -95.33 -24.73 64.04
N ALA A 188 -95.08 -25.05 65.32
CA ALA A 188 -93.74 -25.14 65.89
C ALA A 188 -92.92 -26.27 65.23
N ALA A 189 -93.51 -27.45 65.02
CA ALA A 189 -92.86 -28.55 64.30
C ALA A 189 -92.52 -28.16 62.86
N ALA A 190 -93.45 -27.53 62.13
CA ALA A 190 -93.25 -27.07 60.76
C ALA A 190 -92.12 -26.02 60.66
N THR A 191 -92.12 -25.02 61.55
CA THR A 191 -91.04 -24.02 61.60
C THR A 191 -89.70 -24.61 61.99
N ILE A 192 -89.65 -25.61 62.89
CA ILE A 192 -88.42 -26.37 63.19
C ILE A 192 -87.93 -27.15 61.96
N THR A 193 -88.81 -27.78 61.18
CA THR A 193 -88.39 -28.48 59.95
C THR A 193 -87.85 -27.53 58.88
N GLU A 194 -88.47 -26.35 58.70
CA GLU A 194 -88.01 -25.33 57.77
C GLU A 194 -86.69 -24.67 58.22
N LEU A 195 -86.49 -24.47 59.53
CA LEU A 195 -85.22 -24.00 60.08
C LEU A 195 -84.10 -25.04 59.95
N ARG A 196 -84.40 -26.34 60.13
CA ARG A 196 -83.44 -27.43 59.86
C ARG A 196 -83.03 -27.49 58.39
N LYS A 197 -83.99 -27.33 57.48
CA LYS A 197 -83.73 -27.24 56.04
C LYS A 197 -82.81 -26.05 55.74
N LYS A 198 -83.17 -24.84 56.17
CA LYS A 198 -82.35 -23.63 56.01
C LYS A 198 -80.96 -23.72 56.63
N LEU A 199 -80.80 -24.48 57.72
CA LEU A 199 -79.49 -24.77 58.29
C LEU A 199 -78.66 -25.66 57.35
N SER A 200 -79.24 -26.75 56.83
CA SER A 200 -78.56 -27.65 55.89
C SER A 200 -78.23 -26.98 54.53
N ASP A 201 -79.15 -26.17 54.01
CA ASP A 201 -78.93 -25.33 52.82
C ASP A 201 -77.74 -24.37 53.06
N ARG A 202 -77.63 -23.79 54.26
CA ARG A 202 -76.52 -22.88 54.62
C ARG A 202 -75.21 -23.61 54.93
N GLU A 203 -75.26 -24.82 55.47
CA GLU A 203 -74.09 -25.69 55.68
C GLU A 203 -73.48 -26.13 54.34
N THR A 204 -74.31 -26.49 53.35
CA THR A 204 -73.84 -26.83 51.99
C THR A 204 -73.28 -25.60 51.26
N SER A 205 -73.92 -24.43 51.34
CA SER A 205 -73.34 -23.16 50.87
C SER A 205 -71.97 -22.88 51.52
N THR A 206 -71.89 -22.95 52.85
CA THR A 206 -70.64 -22.74 53.61
C THR A 206 -69.55 -23.76 53.25
N HIS A 207 -69.92 -24.97 52.82
CA HIS A 207 -68.97 -25.97 52.32
C HIS A 207 -68.48 -25.61 50.91
N HIS A 208 -69.39 -25.21 50.02
CA HIS A 208 -69.06 -24.77 48.66
C HIS A 208 -68.14 -23.53 48.66
N GLU A 209 -68.49 -22.50 49.43
CA GLU A 209 -67.66 -21.30 49.65
C GLU A 209 -66.24 -21.66 50.14
N LYS A 210 -66.11 -22.66 51.03
CA LYS A 210 -64.81 -23.17 51.48
C LYS A 210 -64.04 -23.86 50.37
N THR A 211 -64.69 -24.66 49.52
CA THR A 211 -64.04 -25.29 48.37
C THR A 211 -63.53 -24.26 47.37
N GLU A 212 -64.34 -23.26 47.01
CA GLU A 212 -63.91 -22.15 46.15
C GLU A 212 -62.71 -21.39 46.74
N ILE A 213 -62.74 -21.08 48.05
CA ILE A 213 -61.60 -20.43 48.73
C ILE A 213 -60.34 -21.30 48.65
N THR A 214 -60.44 -22.63 48.76
CA THR A 214 -59.26 -23.51 48.60
C THR A 214 -58.77 -23.60 47.15
N GLU A 215 -59.66 -23.54 46.17
CA GLU A 215 -59.31 -23.53 44.74
C GLU A 215 -58.67 -22.20 44.32
N ILE A 216 -59.21 -21.07 44.78
CA ILE A 216 -58.65 -19.72 44.58
C ILE A 216 -57.26 -19.60 45.22
N ARG A 217 -57.07 -20.12 46.44
CA ARG A 217 -55.73 -20.18 47.06
C ARG A 217 -54.77 -21.05 46.24
N SER A 218 -55.25 -22.18 45.72
CA SER A 218 -54.43 -23.09 44.91
C SER A 218 -54.07 -22.49 43.54
N SER A 219 -54.97 -21.73 42.91
CA SER A 219 -54.68 -21.02 41.65
C SER A 219 -53.76 -19.82 41.88
N MET A 220 -53.93 -19.08 42.98
CA MET A 220 -53.02 -18.00 43.38
C MET A 220 -51.59 -18.50 43.61
N ILE A 221 -51.41 -19.63 44.29
CA ILE A 221 -50.08 -20.25 44.50
C ILE A 221 -49.46 -20.69 43.16
N ARG A 222 -50.26 -21.24 42.23
CA ARG A 222 -49.76 -21.57 40.87
C ARG A 222 -49.33 -20.30 40.11
N ALA A 223 -50.15 -19.26 40.11
CA ALA A 223 -49.84 -17.99 39.47
C ALA A 223 -48.59 -17.30 40.06
N GLN A 224 -48.40 -17.36 41.38
CA GLN A 224 -47.20 -16.90 42.07
C GLN A 224 -45.95 -17.65 41.58
N ASN A 225 -46.00 -18.99 41.58
CA ASN A 225 -44.89 -19.82 41.10
C ASN A 225 -44.57 -19.59 39.62
N ASP A 226 -45.57 -19.35 38.78
CA ASP A 226 -45.39 -19.09 37.35
C ASP A 226 -44.89 -17.66 37.07
N TYR A 227 -45.27 -16.68 37.89
CA TYR A 227 -44.69 -15.34 37.90
C TYR A 227 -43.19 -15.39 38.29
N GLU A 228 -42.83 -16.11 39.36
CA GLU A 228 -41.44 -16.24 39.82
C GLU A 228 -40.55 -16.94 38.76
N LYS A 229 -41.07 -17.99 38.10
CA LYS A 229 -40.41 -18.60 36.94
C LYS A 229 -40.20 -17.58 35.82
N LEU A 230 -41.24 -16.84 35.44
CA LEU A 230 -41.17 -15.87 34.34
C LEU A 230 -40.20 -14.73 34.65
N GLN A 231 -40.16 -14.26 35.89
CA GLN A 231 -39.16 -13.29 36.36
C GLN A 231 -37.74 -13.87 36.24
N SER A 232 -37.49 -15.11 36.70
CA SER A 232 -36.17 -15.74 36.56
C SER A 232 -35.74 -15.92 35.09
N GLN A 233 -36.69 -16.18 34.18
CA GLN A 233 -36.44 -16.26 32.74
C GLN A 233 -36.14 -14.89 32.14
N PHE A 234 -36.83 -13.84 32.58
CA PHE A 234 -36.60 -12.45 32.19
C PHE A 234 -35.20 -11.97 32.64
N ASP A 235 -34.85 -12.17 33.91
CA ASP A 235 -33.55 -11.78 34.46
C ASP A 235 -32.39 -12.51 33.76
N GLY A 236 -32.58 -13.81 33.47
CA GLY A 236 -31.64 -14.60 32.67
C GLY A 236 -31.54 -14.16 31.21
N ALA A 237 -32.64 -13.72 30.59
CA ALA A 237 -32.64 -13.18 29.23
C ALA A 237 -31.98 -11.79 29.17
N HIS A 238 -32.26 -10.90 30.12
CA HIS A 238 -31.64 -9.59 30.23
C HIS A 238 -30.14 -9.68 30.50
N SER A 239 -29.71 -10.65 31.32
CA SER A 239 -28.29 -10.94 31.56
C SER A 239 -27.57 -11.40 30.28
N ARG A 240 -28.19 -12.30 29.49
CA ARG A 240 -27.65 -12.72 28.19
C ARG A 240 -27.58 -11.58 27.19
N LEU A 241 -28.60 -10.70 27.15
CA LEU A 241 -28.61 -9.52 26.29
C LEU A 241 -27.40 -8.62 26.60
N ARG A 242 -27.18 -8.27 27.87
CA ARG A 242 -26.00 -7.49 28.29
C ARG A 242 -24.68 -8.13 27.85
N THR A 243 -24.51 -9.43 28.03
CA THR A 243 -23.27 -10.09 27.57
C THR A 243 -23.09 -10.04 26.05
N THR A 244 -24.16 -10.19 25.27
CA THR A 244 -24.08 -10.05 23.80
C THR A 244 -23.85 -8.59 23.36
N GLU A 245 -24.34 -7.60 24.10
CA GLU A 245 -24.05 -6.18 23.86
C GLU A 245 -22.58 -5.86 24.13
N GLU A 246 -21.99 -6.40 25.21
CA GLU A 246 -20.56 -6.30 25.52
C GLU A 246 -19.66 -7.01 24.51
N GLU A 247 -20.07 -8.16 23.98
CA GLU A 247 -19.35 -8.85 22.90
C GLU A 247 -19.44 -8.07 21.58
N HIS A 248 -20.60 -7.46 21.30
CA HIS A 248 -20.77 -6.58 20.14
C HIS A 248 -19.97 -5.27 20.23
N THR A 249 -19.79 -4.68 21.42
CA THR A 249 -18.88 -3.52 21.56
C THR A 249 -17.41 -3.92 21.41
N ARG A 250 -16.96 -5.00 22.06
CA ARG A 250 -15.57 -5.51 21.93
C ARG A 250 -15.22 -5.82 20.47
N THR A 251 -16.06 -6.59 19.77
CA THR A 251 -15.82 -6.94 18.36
C THR A 251 -15.85 -5.71 17.44
N ARG A 252 -16.66 -4.69 17.74
CA ARG A 252 -16.64 -3.40 17.02
C ARG A 252 -15.33 -2.63 17.26
N GLU A 253 -14.82 -2.62 18.49
CA GLU A 253 -13.53 -2.00 18.83
C GLU A 253 -12.35 -2.72 18.14
N GLU A 254 -12.37 -4.05 18.13
CA GLU A 254 -11.40 -4.87 17.38
C GLU A 254 -11.44 -4.59 15.88
N VAL A 255 -12.63 -4.49 15.27
CA VAL A 255 -12.79 -4.16 13.84
C VAL A 255 -12.20 -2.77 13.52
N GLU A 256 -12.42 -1.75 14.36
CA GLU A 256 -11.82 -0.43 14.12
C GLU A 256 -10.31 -0.39 14.38
N LYS A 257 -9.81 -1.20 15.34
CA LYS A 257 -8.37 -1.43 15.51
C LYS A 257 -7.77 -2.06 14.26
N TYR A 258 -8.32 -3.17 13.75
CA TYR A 258 -7.84 -3.80 12.52
C TYR A 258 -7.93 -2.86 11.31
N ARG A 259 -8.97 -2.01 11.22
CA ARG A 259 -9.06 -0.95 10.20
C ARG A 259 -7.96 0.12 10.37
N SER A 260 -7.54 0.43 11.59
CA SER A 260 -6.42 1.35 11.85
C SER A 260 -5.08 0.72 11.47
N ASP A 261 -4.84 -0.51 11.91
CA ASP A 261 -3.61 -1.27 11.64
C ASP A 261 -3.42 -1.49 10.12
N TYR A 262 -4.48 -1.90 9.42
CA TYR A 262 -4.49 -2.01 7.95
C TYR A 262 -4.18 -0.67 7.26
N ARG A 263 -4.68 0.45 7.78
CA ARG A 263 -4.36 1.80 7.27
C ARG A 263 -2.91 2.20 7.55
N SER A 264 -2.25 1.64 8.56
CA SER A 264 -0.81 1.85 8.80
C SER A 264 0.05 1.03 7.85
N VAL A 265 -0.17 -0.28 7.79
CA VAL A 265 0.55 -1.20 6.88
C VAL A 265 0.38 -0.76 5.42
N SER A 266 -0.77 -0.23 5.03
CA SER A 266 -1.00 0.32 3.68
C SER A 266 -0.17 1.58 3.38
N ARG A 267 0.11 2.43 4.39
CA ARG A 267 1.01 3.59 4.26
C ARG A 267 2.47 3.14 4.20
N GLU A 268 2.88 2.28 5.13
CA GLU A 268 4.24 1.72 5.18
C GLU A 268 4.60 0.99 3.87
N LEU A 269 3.64 0.27 3.27
CA LEU A 269 3.81 -0.36 1.95
C LEU A 269 3.96 0.66 0.80
N ALA A 270 3.30 1.81 0.88
CA ALA A 270 3.45 2.88 -0.11
C ALA A 270 4.81 3.58 0.02
N ASP A 271 5.23 3.88 1.25
CA ASP A 271 6.53 4.50 1.55
C ASP A 271 7.70 3.59 1.13
N LEU A 272 7.60 2.27 1.41
CA LEU A 272 8.57 1.27 0.97
C LEU A 272 8.62 1.14 -0.57
N LYS A 273 7.47 1.24 -1.26
CA LYS A 273 7.43 1.24 -2.73
C LYS A 273 8.10 2.49 -3.33
N SER A 274 7.85 3.67 -2.77
CA SER A 274 8.53 4.90 -3.18
C SER A 274 10.04 4.76 -3.03
N ARG A 275 10.48 4.39 -1.82
CA ARG A 275 11.90 4.24 -1.48
C ARG A 275 12.61 3.16 -2.33
N ASN A 276 11.90 2.12 -2.74
CA ASN A 276 12.44 1.13 -3.68
C ASN A 276 12.63 1.72 -5.09
N GLY A 277 11.72 2.58 -5.56
CA GLY A 277 11.89 3.33 -6.81
C GLY A 277 13.06 4.33 -6.76
N ASP A 278 13.21 5.03 -5.64
CA ASP A 278 14.33 5.95 -5.40
C ASP A 278 15.68 5.20 -5.40
N LEU A 279 15.73 4.01 -4.78
CA LEU A 279 16.90 3.13 -4.79
C LEU A 279 17.18 2.55 -6.18
N GLN A 280 16.15 2.16 -6.94
CA GLN A 280 16.32 1.64 -8.29
C GLN A 280 16.87 2.72 -9.25
N THR A 281 16.30 3.92 -9.25
CA THR A 281 16.78 5.03 -10.10
C THR A 281 18.20 5.46 -9.72
N SER A 282 18.55 5.45 -8.43
CA SER A 282 19.92 5.66 -7.95
C SER A 282 20.90 4.58 -8.45
N LEU A 283 20.50 3.29 -8.40
CA LEU A 283 21.29 2.18 -8.92
C LEU A 283 21.47 2.24 -10.45
N GLU A 284 20.43 2.61 -11.19
CA GLU A 284 20.49 2.80 -12.65
C GLU A 284 21.42 3.96 -13.03
N SER A 285 21.36 5.08 -12.29
CA SER A 285 22.26 6.22 -12.44
C SER A 285 23.73 5.84 -12.17
N SER A 286 24.02 5.19 -11.04
CA SER A 286 25.37 4.72 -10.71
C SER A 286 25.89 3.68 -11.73
N SER A 287 25.02 2.80 -12.24
CA SER A 287 25.37 1.85 -13.31
C SER A 287 25.72 2.53 -14.64
N LEU A 288 25.09 3.68 -14.94
CA LEU A 288 25.42 4.50 -16.10
C LEU A 288 26.74 5.26 -15.90
N GLU A 289 27.00 5.80 -14.71
CA GLU A 289 28.27 6.43 -14.35
C GLU A 289 29.43 5.45 -14.47
N VAL A 290 29.32 4.26 -13.85
CA VAL A 290 30.35 3.20 -13.91
C VAL A 290 30.64 2.78 -15.36
N ARG A 291 29.60 2.66 -16.22
CA ARG A 291 29.78 2.39 -17.65
C ARG A 291 30.58 3.52 -18.33
N THR A 292 30.17 4.77 -18.11
CA THR A 292 30.80 5.96 -18.68
C THR A 292 32.28 6.09 -18.26
N LEU A 293 32.58 5.83 -16.99
CA LEU A 293 33.96 5.81 -16.47
C LEU A 293 34.79 4.65 -17.03
N THR A 294 34.17 3.48 -17.25
CA THR A 294 34.83 2.32 -17.88
C THR A 294 35.19 2.62 -19.34
N GLU A 295 34.27 3.23 -20.09
CA GLU A 295 34.49 3.62 -21.49
C GLU A 295 35.56 4.73 -21.59
N ARG A 296 35.51 5.73 -20.71
CA ARG A 296 36.54 6.77 -20.59
C ARG A 296 37.92 6.15 -20.28
N THR A 297 37.99 5.19 -19.35
CA THR A 297 39.25 4.52 -19.00
C THR A 297 39.86 3.80 -20.20
N ARG A 298 39.05 3.04 -20.96
CA ARG A 298 39.52 2.38 -22.20
C ARG A 298 40.06 3.37 -23.25
N ALA A 299 39.45 4.54 -23.37
CA ALA A 299 39.93 5.59 -24.28
C ALA A 299 41.34 6.08 -23.87
N TRP A 300 41.57 6.35 -22.59
CA TRP A 300 42.90 6.71 -22.06
C TRP A 300 43.93 5.57 -22.19
N GLU A 301 43.51 4.31 -22.03
CA GLU A 301 44.39 3.14 -22.25
C GLU A 301 44.83 3.03 -23.72
N LEU A 302 43.90 3.25 -24.66
CA LEU A 302 44.19 3.25 -26.10
C LEU A 302 45.08 4.44 -26.51
N GLU A 303 44.79 5.64 -26.01
CA GLU A 303 45.62 6.84 -26.24
C GLU A 303 47.04 6.64 -25.70
N LYS A 304 47.18 6.11 -24.48
CA LYS A 304 48.47 5.74 -23.88
C LYS A 304 49.22 4.69 -24.72
N ALA A 305 48.53 3.70 -25.28
CA ALA A 305 49.14 2.70 -26.15
C ALA A 305 49.67 3.33 -27.46
N ASN A 306 48.90 4.23 -28.07
CA ASN A 306 49.30 4.97 -29.27
C ASN A 306 50.52 5.86 -29.00
N LEU A 307 50.51 6.64 -27.90
CA LEU A 307 51.63 7.49 -27.50
C LEU A 307 52.91 6.68 -27.17
N LEU A 308 52.77 5.48 -26.60
CA LEU A 308 53.90 4.58 -26.37
C LEU A 308 54.51 4.08 -27.68
N ALA A 309 53.68 3.68 -28.65
CA ALA A 309 54.10 3.24 -29.97
C ALA A 309 54.75 4.37 -30.79
N GLU A 310 54.20 5.59 -30.72
CA GLU A 310 54.81 6.78 -31.32
C GLU A 310 56.16 7.10 -30.69
N LYS A 311 56.27 7.06 -29.35
CA LYS A 311 57.53 7.20 -28.63
C LYS A 311 58.58 6.17 -29.07
N ASP A 312 58.20 4.90 -29.26
CA ASP A 312 59.13 3.86 -29.72
C ASP A 312 59.54 4.04 -31.18
N ARG A 313 58.63 4.50 -32.05
CA ARG A 313 58.95 4.92 -33.42
C ARG A 313 59.96 6.07 -33.45
N MET A 314 59.71 7.13 -32.67
CA MET A 314 60.60 8.29 -32.60
C MET A 314 61.98 7.91 -32.05
N LEU A 315 62.06 7.00 -31.06
CA LEU A 315 63.34 6.45 -30.59
C LEU A 315 64.07 5.63 -31.66
N TYR A 316 63.35 4.88 -32.50
CA TYR A 316 63.95 4.19 -33.65
C TYR A 316 64.51 5.17 -34.67
N ASP A 317 63.75 6.19 -35.08
CA ASP A 317 64.22 7.18 -36.03
C ASP A 317 65.40 8.01 -35.44
N VAL A 318 65.40 8.35 -34.15
CA VAL A 318 66.57 8.96 -33.47
C VAL A 318 67.82 8.07 -33.54
N ARG A 319 67.72 6.76 -33.25
CA ARG A 319 68.87 5.83 -33.37
C ARG A 319 69.40 5.75 -34.80
N LYS A 320 68.50 5.71 -35.79
CA LYS A 320 68.79 5.70 -37.22
C LYS A 320 69.43 7.00 -37.71
N HIS A 321 69.06 8.14 -37.13
CA HIS A 321 69.72 9.42 -37.38
C HIS A 321 71.07 9.54 -36.66
N SER A 322 71.24 8.96 -35.47
CA SER A 322 72.55 8.83 -34.80
C SER A 322 73.52 8.04 -35.66
N SER A 323 73.17 6.81 -36.05
CA SER A 323 74.02 5.96 -36.91
C SER A 323 74.47 6.71 -38.16
N LYS A 324 73.57 7.42 -38.84
CA LYS A 324 73.93 8.24 -40.01
C LYS A 324 74.88 9.40 -39.70
N ALA A 325 74.76 10.02 -38.53
CA ALA A 325 75.68 11.06 -38.10
C ALA A 325 77.05 10.47 -37.74
N ASP A 326 77.07 9.28 -37.14
CA ASP A 326 78.29 8.52 -36.87
C ASP A 326 78.96 8.10 -38.20
N ASP A 327 78.21 7.57 -39.16
CA ASP A 327 78.69 7.21 -40.51
C ASP A 327 79.31 8.42 -41.24
N LEU A 328 78.57 9.54 -41.31
CA LEU A 328 79.04 10.80 -41.91
C LEU A 328 80.26 11.40 -41.17
N SER A 329 80.37 11.18 -39.86
CA SER A 329 81.54 11.57 -39.08
C SER A 329 82.77 10.72 -39.46
N HIS A 330 82.61 9.43 -39.72
CA HIS A 330 83.71 8.59 -40.23
C HIS A 330 84.11 9.01 -41.66
N GLU A 331 83.15 9.27 -42.56
CA GLU A 331 83.42 9.79 -43.91
C GLU A 331 84.17 11.13 -43.87
N LEU A 332 83.73 12.07 -43.01
CA LEU A 332 84.38 13.36 -42.82
C LEU A 332 85.81 13.21 -42.28
N ASN A 333 86.01 12.32 -41.31
CA ASN A 333 87.34 12.02 -40.77
C ASN A 333 88.25 11.40 -41.83
N GLU A 334 87.76 10.48 -42.66
CA GLU A 334 88.51 9.94 -43.81
C GLU A 334 88.90 11.03 -44.83
N VAL A 335 87.99 11.96 -45.14
CA VAL A 335 88.26 13.09 -46.05
C VAL A 335 89.30 14.04 -45.45
N ASN A 336 89.20 14.34 -44.16
CA ASN A 336 90.21 15.12 -43.44
C ASN A 336 91.58 14.41 -43.43
N ASP A 337 91.60 13.08 -43.24
CA ASP A 337 92.84 12.30 -43.28
C ASP A 337 93.47 12.32 -44.67
N LYS A 338 92.68 12.14 -45.73
CA LYS A 338 93.11 12.28 -47.14
C LYS A 338 93.63 13.70 -47.41
N TYR A 339 92.93 14.73 -46.93
CA TYR A 339 93.37 16.13 -47.03
C TYR A 339 94.71 16.37 -46.34
N THR A 340 94.90 15.93 -45.09
CA THR A 340 96.20 16.14 -44.40
C THR A 340 97.33 15.32 -45.02
N ARG A 341 97.06 14.15 -45.63
CA ARG A 341 98.06 13.39 -46.40
C ARG A 341 98.48 14.18 -47.65
N LEU A 342 97.52 14.61 -48.46
CA LEU A 342 97.76 15.49 -49.62
C LEU A 342 98.46 16.81 -49.23
N GLN A 343 98.18 17.37 -48.05
CA GLN A 343 98.85 18.58 -47.55
C GLN A 343 100.33 18.31 -47.19
N ARG A 344 100.66 17.14 -46.62
CA ARG A 344 102.05 16.71 -46.37
C ARG A 344 102.78 16.40 -47.68
N GLU A 345 102.13 15.73 -48.62
CA GLU A 345 102.66 15.45 -49.96
C GLU A 345 102.89 16.74 -50.75
N LEU A 346 101.99 17.71 -50.68
CA LEU A 346 102.16 19.05 -51.26
C LEU A 346 103.31 19.83 -50.60
N HIS A 347 103.53 19.66 -49.31
CA HIS A 347 104.70 20.26 -48.64
C HIS A 347 106.01 19.60 -49.08
N HIS A 348 106.03 18.26 -49.15
CA HIS A 348 107.21 17.50 -49.59
C HIS A 348 107.56 17.82 -51.05
N THR A 349 106.59 17.79 -51.96
CA THR A 349 106.79 18.15 -53.39
C THR A 349 107.26 19.59 -53.58
N LYS A 350 106.81 20.54 -52.75
CA LYS A 350 107.35 21.91 -52.72
C LYS A 350 108.80 21.98 -52.25
N GLU A 351 109.20 21.20 -51.25
CA GLU A 351 110.58 21.20 -50.77
C GLU A 351 111.52 20.48 -51.74
N THR A 352 111.09 19.37 -52.37
CA THR A 352 111.86 18.72 -53.44
C THR A 352 111.96 19.59 -54.69
N LEU A 353 110.90 20.35 -55.03
CA LEU A 353 110.98 21.37 -56.08
C LEU A 353 112.06 22.39 -55.69
N ARG A 354 111.99 22.96 -54.48
CA ARG A 354 112.96 23.93 -53.98
C ARG A 354 114.41 23.43 -54.03
N THR A 355 114.68 22.16 -53.67
CA THR A 355 116.03 21.60 -53.84
C THR A 355 116.42 21.51 -55.31
N THR A 356 115.54 21.04 -56.20
CA THR A 356 115.86 21.02 -57.65
C THR A 356 116.00 22.40 -58.28
N GLU A 357 115.38 23.43 -57.72
CA GLU A 357 115.60 24.83 -58.13
C GLU A 357 116.95 25.37 -57.66
N LEU A 358 117.39 25.02 -56.44
CA LEU A 358 118.74 25.31 -55.96
C LEU A 358 119.80 24.56 -56.78
N ASP A 359 119.59 23.26 -57.05
CA ASP A 359 120.46 22.45 -57.91
C ASP A 359 120.55 23.08 -59.31
N ARG A 360 119.42 23.48 -59.90
CA ARG A 360 119.37 24.19 -61.19
C ARG A 360 120.17 25.47 -61.16
N ASP A 361 120.04 26.28 -60.11
CA ASP A 361 120.71 27.59 -60.01
C ASP A 361 122.21 27.44 -59.71
N GLU A 362 122.62 26.38 -59.00
CA GLU A 362 124.03 25.98 -58.88
C GLU A 362 124.58 25.51 -60.25
N GLN A 363 123.86 24.67 -60.99
CA GLN A 363 124.28 24.26 -62.34
C GLN A 363 124.33 25.45 -63.31
N ALA A 364 123.42 26.43 -63.19
CA ALA A 364 123.47 27.66 -63.97
C ALA A 364 124.70 28.52 -63.61
N SER A 365 125.01 28.64 -62.32
CA SER A 365 126.23 29.29 -61.82
C SER A 365 127.50 28.59 -62.35
N ASN A 366 127.54 27.26 -62.32
CA ASN A 366 128.63 26.46 -62.86
C ASN A 366 128.77 26.63 -64.38
N VAL A 367 127.67 26.63 -65.13
CA VAL A 367 127.68 26.93 -66.58
C VAL A 367 128.21 28.34 -66.86
N ASP A 368 127.83 29.34 -66.06
CA ASP A 368 128.36 30.70 -66.22
C ASP A 368 129.82 30.87 -65.75
N ASN A 369 130.27 30.08 -64.77
CA ASN A 369 131.68 29.96 -64.41
C ASN A 369 132.48 29.34 -65.56
N PHE A 370 132.07 28.18 -66.09
CA PHE A 370 132.69 27.57 -67.27
C PHE A 370 132.65 28.49 -68.50
N ARG A 371 131.59 29.30 -68.69
CA ARG A 371 131.54 30.33 -69.75
C ARG A 371 132.49 31.50 -69.51
N ARG A 372 132.87 31.81 -68.27
CA ARG A 372 133.93 32.80 -67.97
C ARG A 372 135.29 32.17 -68.24
N GLU A 373 135.57 31.00 -67.66
CA GLU A 373 136.81 30.24 -67.91
C GLU A 373 137.06 30.01 -69.40
N LEU A 374 136.04 29.64 -70.18
CA LEU A 374 136.15 29.47 -71.63
C LEU A 374 136.51 30.80 -72.34
N ARG A 375 135.93 31.93 -71.93
CA ARG A 375 136.28 33.26 -72.46
C ARG A 375 137.69 33.69 -72.05
N ASP A 376 138.09 33.45 -70.81
CA ASP A 376 139.43 33.76 -70.33
C ASP A 376 140.48 32.89 -71.05
N LYS A 377 140.13 31.63 -71.37
CA LYS A 377 140.94 30.76 -72.25
C LYS A 377 140.93 31.18 -73.71
N SER A 378 139.82 31.70 -74.24
CA SER A 378 139.79 32.31 -75.58
C SER A 378 140.68 33.55 -75.64
N LEU A 379 140.62 34.44 -74.64
CA LEU A 379 141.47 35.64 -74.58
C LEU A 379 142.96 35.30 -74.39
N GLU A 380 143.29 34.27 -73.61
CA GLU A 380 144.69 33.77 -73.52
C GLU A 380 145.13 33.11 -74.83
N LEU A 381 144.23 32.45 -75.55
CA LEU A 381 144.51 31.89 -76.88
C LEU A 381 144.70 33.00 -77.93
N GLU A 382 143.83 34.00 -78.00
CA GLU A 382 144.01 35.22 -78.82
C GLU A 382 145.32 35.93 -78.49
N ARG A 383 145.71 35.98 -77.21
CA ARG A 383 146.99 36.54 -76.75
C ARG A 383 148.19 35.70 -77.22
N VAL A 384 148.08 34.38 -77.22
CA VAL A 384 149.12 33.46 -77.73
C VAL A 384 149.20 33.52 -79.26
N GLU A 385 148.07 33.61 -79.96
CA GLU A 385 148.00 33.85 -81.42
C GLU A 385 148.60 35.21 -81.78
N ALA A 386 148.30 36.26 -81.02
CA ALA A 386 148.91 37.58 -81.18
C ALA A 386 150.44 37.49 -80.97
N GLN A 387 150.93 36.86 -79.90
CA GLN A 387 152.36 36.62 -79.69
C GLN A 387 153.00 35.81 -80.84
N HIS A 388 152.31 34.78 -81.35
CA HIS A 388 152.77 33.99 -82.48
C HIS A 388 152.82 34.84 -83.77
N SER A 389 151.86 35.73 -84.00
CA SER A 389 151.87 36.67 -85.13
C SER A 389 153.00 37.69 -85.00
N ASP A 390 153.27 38.18 -83.79
CA ASP A 390 154.33 39.14 -83.46
C ASP A 390 155.72 38.50 -83.67
N ILE A 391 155.88 37.23 -83.32
CA ILE A 391 157.07 36.40 -83.60
C ILE A 391 157.18 36.13 -85.10
N SER A 392 156.08 35.83 -85.79
CA SER A 392 156.06 35.60 -87.24
C SER A 392 156.46 36.85 -88.03
N ILE A 393 155.99 38.03 -87.62
CA ILE A 393 156.36 39.33 -88.21
C ILE A 393 157.85 39.62 -87.95
N LYS A 394 158.38 39.34 -86.74
CA LYS A 394 159.81 39.47 -86.45
C LYS A 394 160.66 38.51 -87.28
N LEU A 395 160.21 37.27 -87.46
CA LEU A 395 160.86 36.28 -88.31
C LEU A 395 160.86 36.74 -89.78
N GLU A 396 159.75 37.28 -90.28
CA GLU A 396 159.65 37.81 -91.64
C GLU A 396 160.54 39.07 -91.82
N GLN A 397 160.59 39.94 -90.82
CA GLN A 397 161.49 41.10 -90.80
C GLN A 397 162.96 40.66 -90.87
N GLU A 398 163.39 39.69 -90.06
CA GLU A 398 164.77 39.16 -90.15
C GLU A 398 165.03 38.40 -91.45
N THR A 399 164.01 37.73 -92.03
CA THR A 399 164.12 37.16 -93.38
C THR A 399 164.38 38.25 -94.42
N ARG A 400 163.77 39.44 -94.27
CA ARG A 400 164.04 40.62 -95.11
C ARG A 400 165.38 41.30 -94.78
N THR A 401 165.87 41.28 -93.54
CA THR A 401 167.24 41.76 -93.23
C THR A 401 168.32 40.82 -93.76
N VAL A 402 168.03 39.52 -93.90
CA VAL A 402 168.90 38.57 -94.59
C VAL A 402 168.86 38.82 -96.11
N ALA A 403 167.66 38.87 -96.72
CA ALA A 403 167.53 39.13 -98.16
C ALA A 403 168.22 40.41 -98.62
N THR A 404 168.13 41.51 -97.86
CA THR A 404 168.82 42.77 -98.18
C THR A 404 170.35 42.72 -97.96
N LYS A 405 170.86 41.82 -97.10
CA LYS A 405 172.30 41.51 -97.02
C LYS A 405 172.75 40.66 -98.20
N ASP A 406 171.92 39.73 -98.67
CA ASP A 406 172.19 38.91 -99.85
C ASP A 406 172.17 39.75 -101.14
N GLU A 407 171.25 40.72 -101.27
CA GLU A 407 171.26 41.72 -102.34
C GLU A 407 172.54 42.58 -102.31
N LEU A 408 172.96 43.04 -101.14
CA LEU A 408 174.23 43.75 -100.97
C LEU A 408 175.45 42.88 -101.29
N LEU A 409 175.42 41.57 -100.99
CA LEU A 409 176.46 40.63 -101.40
C LEU A 409 176.50 40.45 -102.92
N MET A 410 175.35 40.24 -103.58
CA MET A 410 175.27 40.18 -105.04
C MET A 410 175.76 41.47 -105.70
N GLU A 411 175.45 42.65 -105.14
CA GLU A 411 175.98 43.91 -105.64
C GLU A 411 177.52 43.95 -105.54
N ARG A 412 178.10 43.50 -104.42
CA ARG A 412 179.57 43.46 -104.23
C ARG A 412 180.24 42.44 -105.15
N ASP A 413 179.64 41.27 -105.35
CA ASP A 413 180.14 40.27 -106.30
C ASP A 413 180.06 40.77 -107.75
N SER A 414 179.02 41.53 -108.10
CA SER A 414 178.94 42.21 -109.41
C SER A 414 180.04 43.27 -109.58
N GLN A 415 180.36 44.03 -108.53
CA GLN A 415 181.44 45.00 -108.52
C GLN A 415 182.80 44.30 -108.69
N ILE A 416 183.05 43.22 -107.95
CA ILE A 416 184.26 42.38 -108.07
C ILE A 416 184.40 41.84 -109.49
N THR A 417 183.32 41.29 -110.06
CA THR A 417 183.30 40.75 -111.44
C THR A 417 183.63 41.84 -112.47
N SER A 418 183.06 43.04 -112.33
CA SER A 418 183.34 44.18 -113.22
C SER A 418 184.79 44.66 -113.14
N LEU A 419 185.40 44.61 -111.94
CA LEU A 419 186.79 44.99 -111.71
C LEU A 419 187.76 43.95 -112.30
N GLN A 420 187.44 42.66 -112.15
CA GLN A 420 188.20 41.57 -112.79
C GLN A 420 188.13 41.65 -114.32
N GLN A 421 186.96 41.95 -114.90
CA GLN A 421 186.81 42.13 -116.34
C GLN A 421 187.65 43.30 -116.86
N ARG A 422 187.61 44.46 -116.17
CA ARG A 422 188.45 45.64 -116.51
C ARG A 422 189.95 45.36 -116.38
N LEU A 423 190.36 44.57 -115.39
CA LEU A 423 191.75 44.15 -115.20
C LEU A 423 192.23 43.26 -116.35
N ASN A 424 191.41 42.30 -116.78
CA ASN A 424 191.72 41.41 -117.90
C ASN A 424 191.82 42.20 -119.22
N SER A 425 190.88 43.11 -119.52
CA SER A 425 190.99 43.97 -120.71
C SER A 425 192.28 44.78 -120.73
N LYS A 426 192.73 45.34 -119.59
CA LYS A 426 194.02 46.05 -119.50
C LYS A 426 195.24 45.13 -119.66
N SER A 427 195.13 43.86 -119.26
CA SER A 427 196.16 42.84 -119.47
C SER A 427 196.29 42.46 -120.95
N ASP A 428 195.17 42.32 -121.67
CA ASP A 428 195.17 41.96 -123.08
C ASP A 428 195.50 43.15 -124.00
N GLU A 429 195.13 44.39 -123.64
CA GLU A 429 195.66 45.61 -124.28
C GLU A 429 197.19 45.68 -124.19
N THR A 430 197.77 45.44 -123.01
CA THR A 430 199.23 45.49 -122.83
C THR A 430 199.96 44.35 -123.53
N ARG A 431 199.31 43.18 -123.70
CA ARG A 431 199.81 42.12 -124.60
C ARG A 431 199.81 42.53 -126.06
N HIS A 432 198.76 43.20 -126.56
CA HIS A 432 198.72 43.68 -127.95
C HIS A 432 199.82 44.72 -128.22
N ALA A 433 200.02 45.68 -127.32
CA ALA A 433 201.11 46.67 -127.44
C ALA A 433 202.52 46.03 -127.43
N ILE A 434 202.69 44.87 -126.77
CA ILE A 434 203.93 44.08 -126.81
C ILE A 434 204.12 43.39 -128.17
N ILE A 435 203.04 42.92 -128.81
CA ILE A 435 203.08 42.29 -130.14
C ILE A 435 203.41 43.34 -131.22
N GLU A 436 202.77 44.51 -131.19
CA GLU A 436 203.08 45.61 -132.13
C GLU A 436 204.55 46.06 -132.02
N ARG A 437 205.06 46.21 -130.79
CA ARG A 437 206.47 46.56 -130.52
C ARG A 437 207.46 45.63 -131.23
N ASP A 438 207.16 44.33 -131.26
CA ASP A 438 208.05 43.33 -131.86
C ASP A 438 207.85 43.23 -133.38
N GLN A 439 206.64 43.43 -133.91
CA GLN A 439 206.40 43.53 -135.35
C GLN A 439 207.12 44.73 -135.99
N TYR A 440 207.05 45.93 -135.40
CA TYR A 440 207.78 47.10 -135.89
C TYR A 440 209.30 46.95 -135.83
N ARG A 441 209.82 46.04 -134.99
CA ARG A 441 211.24 45.71 -134.89
C ARG A 441 211.68 44.81 -136.04
N ASP A 442 210.95 43.71 -136.26
CA ASP A 442 211.24 42.73 -137.29
C ASP A 442 211.09 43.31 -138.71
N ASP A 443 210.22 44.31 -138.90
CA ASP A 443 209.98 44.91 -140.21
C ASP A 443 211.15 45.78 -140.71
N LEU A 444 211.75 46.62 -139.86
CA LEU A 444 212.79 47.57 -140.30
C LEU A 444 214.21 47.01 -140.29
N GLU A 445 214.46 45.85 -139.67
CA GLU A 445 215.71 45.12 -139.93
C GLU A 445 215.76 44.57 -141.36
N ARG A 446 214.61 44.37 -142.03
CA ARG A 446 214.55 44.03 -143.46
C ARG A 446 214.90 45.22 -144.36
N GLU A 447 214.46 46.43 -144.03
CA GLU A 447 214.87 47.67 -144.74
C GLU A 447 216.36 47.99 -144.55
N ARG A 448 216.96 47.62 -143.41
CA ARG A 448 218.41 47.72 -143.25
C ARG A 448 219.18 46.77 -144.18
N GLN A 449 218.58 45.65 -144.56
CA GLN A 449 219.16 44.69 -145.49
C GLN A 449 219.05 45.17 -146.94
N THR A 450 217.87 45.63 -147.38
CA THR A 450 217.64 46.17 -148.75
C THR A 450 218.58 47.34 -149.06
N VAL A 451 218.80 48.25 -148.11
CA VAL A 451 219.70 49.40 -148.29
C VAL A 451 221.16 48.97 -148.45
N ASN A 452 221.62 47.92 -147.77
CA ASN A 452 222.98 47.40 -147.93
C ASN A 452 223.21 46.74 -149.30
N ASP A 453 222.21 46.06 -149.87
CA ASP A 453 222.32 45.50 -151.23
C ASP A 453 222.43 46.59 -152.30
N HIS A 454 221.72 47.71 -152.12
CA HIS A 454 221.87 48.89 -152.98
C HIS A 454 223.25 49.53 -152.82
N ARG A 455 223.77 49.58 -151.59
CA ARG A 455 225.12 50.08 -151.28
C ARG A 455 226.22 49.28 -152.00
N HIS A 456 226.04 47.98 -152.25
CA HIS A 456 227.00 47.19 -153.05
C HIS A 456 226.86 47.39 -154.57
N LYS A 457 225.64 47.62 -155.10
CA LYS A 457 225.43 47.87 -156.54
C LYS A 457 225.98 49.22 -157.01
N VAL A 458 225.87 50.28 -156.21
CA VAL A 458 226.41 51.60 -156.58
C VAL A 458 227.94 51.56 -156.65
N THR A 459 228.61 51.02 -155.63
CA THR A 459 230.08 50.92 -155.58
C THR A 459 230.69 50.07 -156.71
N THR A 460 229.95 49.11 -157.28
CA THR A 460 230.40 48.33 -158.45
C THR A 460 230.10 48.98 -159.81
N LEU A 461 229.23 50.00 -159.86
CA LEU A 461 228.97 50.79 -161.07
C LEU A 461 229.89 52.00 -161.17
N GLU A 462 230.15 52.70 -160.06
CA GLU A 462 231.08 53.85 -160.02
C GLU A 462 232.52 53.41 -160.35
N ALA A 463 232.95 52.25 -159.83
CA ALA A 463 234.24 51.64 -160.17
C ALA A 463 234.39 51.29 -161.66
N ARG A 464 233.28 51.08 -162.39
CA ARG A 464 233.28 50.87 -163.84
C ARG A 464 233.33 52.19 -164.62
N LEU A 465 232.73 53.26 -164.12
CA LEU A 465 232.83 54.57 -164.75
C LEU A 465 234.28 55.10 -164.73
N THR A 466 235.00 54.88 -163.62
CA THR A 466 236.43 55.20 -163.50
C THR A 466 237.33 54.42 -164.47
N GLU A 467 236.89 53.27 -164.97
CA GLU A 467 237.61 52.48 -166.00
C GLU A 467 237.29 52.96 -167.43
N THR A 468 236.13 53.59 -167.66
CA THR A 468 235.79 54.17 -168.97
C THR A 468 236.37 55.56 -169.18
N GLU A 469 236.38 56.44 -168.18
CA GLU A 469 236.88 57.81 -168.36
C GLU A 469 238.41 57.88 -168.44
N THR A 470 239.12 56.98 -167.74
CA THR A 470 240.58 56.81 -167.91
C THR A 470 240.98 56.26 -169.29
N ARG A 471 240.02 55.71 -170.06
CA ARG A 471 240.20 55.33 -171.47
C ARG A 471 239.86 56.43 -172.47
N LEU A 472 239.32 57.57 -172.04
CA LEU A 472 239.32 58.79 -172.86
C LEU A 472 240.58 59.61 -172.58
N THR A 473 241.70 58.97 -172.91
CA THR A 473 243.00 59.61 -173.14
C THR A 473 243.21 59.81 -174.64
N ASN A 474 243.77 60.97 -175.00
CA ASN A 474 243.95 61.53 -176.36
C ASN A 474 242.71 62.18 -176.99
#